data_AF-A0A3M3LS78-F1
#
_entry.id   AF-A0A3M3LS78-F1
#
_cell.length_a   1.000
_cell.length_b   1.000
_cell.length_c   1.000
_cell.angle_alpha   90.00
_cell.angle_beta   90.00
_cell.angle_gamma   90.00
#
_symmetry.space_group_name_H-M   'P 1'
#
loop_
_entity.id
_entity.type
_entity.pdbx_description
1 polymer ?
#
loop_
_entity_poly.entity_id
_entity_poly.type
_entity_poly.pdbx_seq_one_letter_code
_entity_poly.pdbx_strand_id
1 'polypeptide(L)'
;MSKVSVLVVDDATFIRDLVKKGLRIYFPGIHTEDAVNGRKAQILLNKEEFDLILCDWEMPEMSGLELLVWCREQENYLKTVPFIMVTSRGDKENVVQAIQAGVTDFVGKPFTNEQLLTKVKKALAKVGKLDAVMSTAPTRMNSPLNDSLSALTGGKAEVVRSASSAAPASIPKAAPAAVKSAPPTGRGQGQLRLPSGTQSCVIKALTLKEATLVVRHSENVPQVLESAVLDLEQGESNEVARLNGYLHSVAAFEQKPDSEWLQVLFRFVDQDAQKLDYLSRLIARGTAQKHFIPGA
;
A
#
# COMPACT_ATOMS: atom_id res chain seq x y z
N MET A 1 -24.26 -27.00 6.98
CA MET A 1 -23.62 -26.25 8.08
C MET A 1 -22.24 -25.85 7.63
N SER A 2 -21.93 -24.55 7.65
CA SER A 2 -20.62 -23.98 7.38
C SER A 2 -19.58 -24.68 8.26
N LYS A 3 -18.66 -25.46 7.68
CA LYS A 3 -17.74 -26.30 8.47
C LYS A 3 -16.54 -25.55 9.05
N VAL A 4 -16.34 -24.28 8.69
CA VAL A 4 -15.19 -23.49 9.14
C VAL A 4 -15.59 -22.07 9.54
N SER A 5 -15.21 -21.68 10.75
CA SER A 5 -15.44 -20.35 11.34
C SER A 5 -14.13 -19.58 11.48
N VAL A 6 -14.10 -18.33 11.01
CA VAL A 6 -12.92 -17.45 11.06
C VAL A 6 -13.25 -16.16 11.78
N LEU A 7 -12.41 -15.78 12.75
CA LEU A 7 -12.50 -14.50 13.43
C LEU A 7 -11.54 -13.49 12.80
N VAL A 8 -12.05 -12.32 12.43
CA VAL A 8 -11.27 -11.20 11.88
C VAL A 8 -11.26 -10.05 12.88
N VAL A 9 -10.10 -9.73 13.42
CA VAL A 9 -9.91 -8.69 14.43
C VAL A 9 -9.04 -7.58 13.85
N ASP A 10 -9.60 -6.38 13.72
CA ASP A 10 -8.89 -5.21 13.19
C ASP A 10 -9.69 -3.96 13.62
N ASP A 11 -9.05 -2.84 13.91
CA ASP A 11 -9.76 -1.62 14.31
C ASP A 11 -10.42 -0.94 13.10
N ALA A 12 -9.81 -1.05 11.92
CA ALA A 12 -10.30 -0.47 10.68
C ALA A 12 -11.42 -1.33 10.04
N THR A 13 -12.63 -0.77 9.97
CA THR A 13 -13.80 -1.38 9.31
C THR A 13 -13.50 -1.84 7.89
N PHE A 14 -12.80 -1.00 7.12
CA PHE A 14 -12.43 -1.28 5.75
C PHE A 14 -11.57 -2.55 5.60
N ILE A 15 -10.61 -2.76 6.50
CA ILE A 15 -9.74 -3.94 6.46
C ILE A 15 -10.53 -5.20 6.79
N ARG A 16 -11.41 -5.15 7.81
CA ARG A 16 -12.30 -6.27 8.15
C ARG A 16 -13.17 -6.67 6.96
N ASP A 17 -13.76 -5.69 6.27
CA ASP A 17 -14.62 -5.95 5.11
C ASP A 17 -13.84 -6.48 3.91
N LEU A 18 -12.63 -5.98 3.67
CA LEU A 18 -11.73 -6.49 2.63
C LEU A 18 -11.38 -7.97 2.87
N VAL A 19 -10.98 -8.30 4.10
CA VAL A 19 -10.62 -9.67 4.50
C VAL A 19 -11.82 -10.59 4.40
N LYS A 20 -12.98 -10.21 4.97
CA LYS A 20 -14.22 -10.99 4.89
C LYS A 20 -14.64 -11.26 3.44
N LYS A 21 -14.59 -10.23 2.59
CA LYS A 21 -14.92 -10.36 1.16
C LYS A 21 -13.95 -11.32 0.46
N GLY A 22 -12.65 -11.19 0.73
CA GLY A 22 -11.63 -12.10 0.20
C GLY A 22 -11.87 -13.56 0.59
N LEU A 23 -12.16 -13.82 1.87
CA LEU A 23 -12.44 -15.16 2.37
C LEU A 23 -13.70 -15.75 1.73
N ARG A 24 -14.80 -14.99 1.69
CA ARG A 24 -16.09 -15.46 1.17
C ARG A 24 -16.07 -15.79 -0.33
N ILE A 25 -15.23 -15.10 -1.11
CA ILE A 25 -15.07 -15.38 -2.54
C ILE A 25 -14.38 -16.72 -2.78
N TYR A 26 -13.35 -17.04 -1.98
CA TYR A 26 -12.50 -18.22 -2.21
C TYR A 26 -12.96 -19.47 -1.47
N PHE A 27 -13.73 -19.29 -0.40
CA PHE A 27 -14.18 -20.36 0.49
C PHE A 27 -15.71 -20.36 0.59
N PRO A 28 -16.42 -21.03 -0.34
CA PRO A 28 -17.88 -21.09 -0.31
C PRO A 28 -18.34 -21.82 0.96
N GLY A 29 -19.05 -21.12 1.85
CA GLY A 29 -19.54 -21.70 3.11
C GLY A 29 -18.64 -21.47 4.32
N ILE A 30 -17.69 -20.54 4.27
CA ILE A 30 -16.98 -20.05 5.45
C ILE A 30 -17.87 -19.12 6.28
N HIS A 31 -17.90 -19.32 7.60
CA HIS A 31 -18.49 -18.35 8.54
C HIS A 31 -17.41 -17.37 8.96
N THR A 32 -17.69 -16.07 8.90
CA THR A 32 -16.73 -15.03 9.30
C THR A 32 -17.38 -14.12 10.31
N GLU A 33 -16.74 -13.96 11.46
CA GLU A 33 -17.11 -12.95 12.45
C GLU A 33 -16.01 -11.91 12.57
N ASP A 34 -16.38 -10.73 13.07
CA ASP A 34 -15.46 -9.63 13.19
C ASP A 34 -15.52 -8.87 14.52
N ALA A 35 -14.34 -8.47 14.98
CA ALA A 35 -14.13 -7.72 16.21
C ALA A 35 -13.30 -6.46 15.93
N VAL A 36 -13.63 -5.38 16.65
CA VAL A 36 -12.99 -4.06 16.48
C VAL A 36 -11.71 -3.90 17.30
N ASN A 37 -11.47 -4.81 18.25
CA ASN A 37 -10.30 -4.79 19.13
C ASN A 37 -10.12 -6.15 19.80
N GLY A 38 -8.98 -6.33 20.49
CA GLY A 38 -8.67 -7.58 21.21
C GLY A 38 -9.68 -7.93 22.30
N ARG A 39 -10.23 -6.94 23.01
CA ARG A 39 -11.21 -7.18 24.09
C ARG A 39 -12.53 -7.76 23.58
N LYS A 40 -13.05 -7.23 22.47
CA LYS A 40 -14.24 -7.78 21.81
C LYS A 40 -13.95 -9.17 21.24
N ALA A 41 -12.74 -9.38 20.72
CA ALA A 41 -12.30 -10.70 20.26
C ALA A 41 -12.30 -11.73 21.41
N GLN A 42 -11.78 -11.40 22.59
CA GLN A 42 -11.84 -12.28 23.77
C GLN A 42 -13.27 -12.69 24.13
N ILE A 43 -14.21 -11.72 24.11
CA ILE A 43 -15.63 -12.00 24.40
C ILE A 43 -16.21 -13.00 23.39
N LEU A 44 -15.87 -12.86 22.10
CA LEU A 44 -16.32 -13.79 21.06
C LEU A 44 -15.66 -15.17 21.22
N LEU A 45 -14.35 -15.20 21.47
CA LEU A 45 -13.57 -16.43 21.67
C LEU A 45 -14.01 -17.23 22.91
N ASN A 46 -14.65 -16.58 23.88
CA ASN A 46 -15.25 -17.25 25.04
C ASN A 46 -16.68 -17.77 24.78
N LYS A 47 -17.35 -17.27 23.72
CA LYS A 47 -18.73 -17.64 23.39
C LYS A 47 -18.80 -18.71 22.31
N GLU A 48 -17.91 -18.64 21.33
CA GLU A 48 -17.95 -19.47 20.12
C GLU A 48 -16.55 -19.94 19.73
N GLU A 49 -16.48 -21.13 19.14
CA GLU A 49 -15.23 -21.70 18.66
C GLU A 49 -14.88 -21.22 17.25
N PHE A 50 -13.61 -20.88 17.05
CA PHE A 50 -13.08 -20.43 15.76
C PHE A 50 -11.91 -21.31 15.33
N ASP A 51 -11.79 -21.52 14.02
CA ASP A 51 -10.79 -22.37 13.40
C ASP A 51 -9.54 -21.62 12.95
N LEU A 52 -9.68 -20.30 12.83
CA LEU A 52 -8.62 -19.40 12.43
C LEU A 52 -8.93 -18.02 12.98
N ILE A 53 -7.90 -17.39 13.54
CA ILE A 53 -7.96 -15.99 13.98
C ILE A 53 -7.01 -15.19 13.09
N LEU A 54 -7.56 -14.17 12.44
CA LEU A 54 -6.81 -13.13 11.73
C LEU A 54 -6.86 -11.87 12.60
N CYS A 55 -5.72 -11.40 13.08
CA CYS A 55 -5.71 -10.31 14.06
C CYS A 55 -4.69 -9.23 13.67
N ASP A 56 -5.10 -7.96 13.71
CA ASP A 56 -4.16 -6.85 13.59
C ASP A 56 -3.27 -6.73 14.83
N TRP A 57 -2.03 -6.29 14.62
CA TRP A 57 -1.12 -6.04 15.74
C TRP A 57 -1.55 -4.81 16.53
N GLU A 58 -1.78 -3.69 15.82
CA GLU A 58 -2.05 -2.39 16.42
C GLU A 58 -3.56 -2.20 16.53
N MET A 59 -4.08 -2.31 17.74
CA MET A 59 -5.49 -2.08 18.03
C MET A 59 -5.64 -1.31 19.34
N PRO A 60 -6.69 -0.49 19.48
CA PRO A 60 -7.00 0.17 20.75
C PRO A 60 -7.40 -0.85 21.81
N GLU A 61 -7.25 -0.48 23.08
CA GLU A 61 -7.56 -1.26 24.29
C GLU A 61 -6.69 -2.50 24.52
N MET A 62 -6.53 -3.35 23.50
CA MET A 62 -5.77 -4.59 23.57
C MET A 62 -5.16 -4.89 22.20
N SER A 63 -3.83 -5.02 22.17
CA SER A 63 -3.06 -5.32 20.97
C SER A 63 -3.24 -6.78 20.52
N GLY A 64 -2.92 -7.05 19.25
CA GLY A 64 -2.95 -8.41 18.72
C GLY A 64 -1.96 -9.35 19.41
N LEU A 65 -0.82 -8.83 19.88
CA LEU A 65 0.17 -9.61 20.63
C LEU A 65 -0.39 -10.02 22.00
N GLU A 66 -1.00 -9.08 22.74
CA GLU A 66 -1.64 -9.39 24.02
C GLU A 66 -2.76 -10.42 23.83
N LEU A 67 -3.55 -10.30 22.76
CA LEU A 67 -4.61 -11.26 22.44
C LEU A 67 -4.03 -12.66 22.17
N LEU A 68 -2.92 -12.74 21.42
CA LEU A 68 -2.23 -13.98 21.14
C LEU A 68 -1.71 -14.64 22.43
N VAL A 69 -1.03 -13.88 23.29
CA VAL A 69 -0.53 -14.39 24.58
C VAL A 69 -1.69 -14.92 25.42
N TRP A 70 -2.76 -14.14 25.56
CA TRP A 70 -3.96 -14.56 26.28
C TRP A 70 -4.56 -15.86 25.72
N CYS A 71 -4.64 -16.02 24.38
CA CYS A 71 -5.12 -17.24 23.75
C CYS A 71 -4.25 -18.45 24.10
N ARG A 72 -2.92 -18.28 24.19
CA ARG A 72 -1.97 -19.37 24.52
C ARG A 72 -1.95 -19.75 25.99
N GLU A 73 -2.37 -18.84 26.87
CA GLU A 73 -2.54 -19.10 28.31
C GLU A 73 -3.79 -19.92 28.62
N GLN A 74 -4.76 -19.99 27.70
CA GLN A 74 -5.95 -20.80 27.90
C GLN A 74 -5.64 -22.30 27.81
N GLU A 75 -6.39 -23.12 28.55
CA GLU A 75 -6.23 -24.59 28.55
C GLU A 75 -7.12 -25.30 27.51
N ASN A 76 -7.87 -24.54 26.69
CA ASN A 76 -8.83 -25.05 25.72
C ASN A 76 -8.28 -24.99 24.27
N TYR A 77 -9.17 -25.06 23.28
CA TYR A 77 -8.81 -25.01 21.84
C TYR A 77 -8.04 -23.73 21.45
N LEU A 78 -8.15 -22.64 22.21
CA LEU A 78 -7.45 -21.38 21.96
C LEU A 78 -5.92 -21.52 22.08
N LYS A 79 -5.44 -22.53 22.81
CA LYS A 79 -4.01 -22.82 22.91
C LYS A 79 -3.39 -23.23 21.58
N THR A 80 -4.17 -23.93 20.75
CA THR A 80 -3.69 -24.52 19.50
C THR A 80 -4.31 -23.90 18.26
N VAL A 81 -5.33 -23.04 18.42
CA VAL A 81 -6.00 -22.37 17.30
C VAL A 81 -4.98 -21.63 16.43
N PRO A 82 -5.04 -21.80 15.10
CA PRO A 82 -4.24 -21.02 14.18
C PRO A 82 -4.48 -19.52 14.38
N PHE A 83 -3.38 -18.80 14.55
CA PHE A 83 -3.40 -17.37 14.75
C PHE A 83 -2.47 -16.74 13.72
N ILE A 84 -3.03 -15.98 12.79
CA ILE A 84 -2.27 -15.23 11.79
C ILE A 84 -2.29 -13.77 12.21
N MET A 85 -1.10 -13.22 12.40
CA MET A 85 -0.92 -11.81 12.68
C MET A 85 -0.94 -11.01 11.38
N VAL A 86 -1.74 -9.97 11.31
CA VAL A 86 -1.76 -9.00 10.21
C VAL A 86 -1.12 -7.71 10.76
N THR A 87 -0.14 -7.12 10.09
CA THR A 87 0.58 -5.97 10.68
C THR A 87 1.20 -5.06 9.64
N SER A 88 1.15 -3.74 9.88
CA SER A 88 1.95 -2.75 9.12
C SER A 88 3.40 -2.67 9.62
N ARG A 89 3.71 -3.27 10.78
CA ARG A 89 5.07 -3.31 11.35
C ARG A 89 5.82 -4.54 10.86
N GLY A 90 6.74 -4.32 9.93
CA GLY A 90 7.68 -5.34 9.45
C GLY A 90 8.98 -5.43 10.25
N ASP A 91 9.07 -4.76 11.40
CA ASP A 91 10.31 -4.73 12.17
C ASP A 91 10.62 -6.12 12.76
N LYS A 92 11.89 -6.54 12.64
CA LYS A 92 12.33 -7.90 13.02
C LYS A 92 11.99 -8.26 14.46
N GLU A 93 12.03 -7.29 15.37
CA GLU A 93 11.75 -7.48 16.79
C GLU A 93 10.30 -7.90 17.06
N ASN A 94 9.33 -7.26 16.39
CA ASN A 94 7.91 -7.59 16.53
C ASN A 94 7.61 -8.99 15.98
N VAL A 95 8.26 -9.37 14.87
CA VAL A 95 8.13 -10.72 14.30
C VAL A 95 8.67 -11.77 15.26
N VAL A 96 9.83 -11.51 15.88
CA VAL A 96 10.41 -12.42 16.89
C VAL A 96 9.48 -12.58 18.09
N GLN A 97 8.88 -11.50 18.59
CA GLN A 97 7.93 -11.55 19.71
C GLN A 97 6.69 -12.39 19.37
N ALA A 98 6.10 -12.21 18.19
CA ALA A 98 4.95 -13.03 17.79
C ALA A 98 5.31 -14.51 17.61
N ILE A 99 6.48 -14.82 17.08
CA ILE A 99 6.97 -16.21 16.96
C ILE A 99 7.13 -16.84 18.36
N GLN A 100 7.74 -16.12 19.30
CA GLN A 100 7.90 -16.58 20.68
C GLN A 100 6.55 -16.78 21.38
N ALA A 101 5.57 -15.94 21.09
CA ALA A 101 4.20 -16.07 21.58
C ALA A 101 3.39 -17.19 20.87
N GLY A 102 3.96 -17.93 19.92
CA GLY A 102 3.29 -19.05 19.26
C GLY A 102 2.31 -18.65 18.15
N VAL A 103 2.62 -17.56 17.43
CA VAL A 103 1.90 -17.21 16.18
C VAL A 103 2.06 -18.32 15.14
N THR A 104 1.04 -18.53 14.32
CA THR A 104 1.10 -19.54 13.23
C THR A 104 1.78 -19.00 11.99
N ASP A 105 1.45 -17.77 11.61
CA ASP A 105 2.07 -17.06 10.48
C ASP A 105 1.81 -15.55 10.62
N PHE A 106 2.44 -14.75 9.77
CA PHE A 106 2.21 -13.31 9.71
C PHE A 106 1.99 -12.82 8.27
N VAL A 107 1.28 -11.70 8.16
CA VAL A 107 0.95 -11.02 6.90
C VAL A 107 1.24 -9.54 7.07
N GLY A 108 2.14 -9.01 6.23
CA GLY A 108 2.46 -7.58 6.21
C GLY A 108 1.41 -6.76 5.47
N LYS A 109 0.98 -5.62 6.03
CA LYS A 109 0.18 -4.60 5.34
C LYS A 109 1.15 -3.67 4.56
N PRO A 110 0.85 -3.29 3.31
CA PRO A 110 -0.30 -3.72 2.50
C PRO A 110 -0.13 -5.16 1.97
N PHE A 111 -1.22 -5.95 2.00
CA PHE A 111 -1.25 -7.32 1.48
C PHE A 111 -2.16 -7.43 0.26
N THR A 112 -1.85 -8.38 -0.62
CA THR A 112 -2.78 -8.80 -1.68
C THR A 112 -3.70 -9.91 -1.18
N ASN A 113 -4.89 -10.04 -1.78
CA ASN A 113 -5.80 -11.15 -1.46
C ASN A 113 -5.11 -12.51 -1.61
N GLU A 114 -4.28 -12.69 -2.64
CA GLU A 114 -3.55 -13.93 -2.88
C GLU A 114 -2.59 -14.29 -1.74
N GLN A 115 -1.87 -13.30 -1.20
CA GLN A 115 -0.95 -13.51 -0.08
C GLN A 115 -1.71 -13.96 1.17
N LEU A 116 -2.79 -13.24 1.52
CA LEU A 116 -3.63 -13.59 2.67
C LEU A 116 -4.22 -15.00 2.52
N LEU A 117 -4.78 -15.31 1.34
CA LEU A 117 -5.40 -16.60 1.07
C LEU A 117 -4.41 -17.76 1.11
N THR A 118 -3.19 -17.56 0.63
CA THR A 118 -2.15 -18.59 0.70
C THR A 118 -1.83 -18.94 2.15
N LYS A 119 -1.77 -17.94 3.02
CA LYS A 119 -1.50 -18.09 4.45
C LYS A 119 -2.67 -18.75 5.18
N VAL A 120 -3.90 -18.32 4.88
CA VAL A 120 -5.14 -18.92 5.39
C VAL A 120 -5.24 -20.39 4.98
N LYS A 121 -4.99 -20.74 3.70
CA LYS A 121 -4.99 -22.13 3.22
C LYS A 121 -3.98 -22.97 3.98
N LYS A 122 -2.75 -22.47 4.15
CA LYS A 122 -1.71 -23.17 4.89
C LYS A 122 -2.10 -23.41 6.36
N ALA A 123 -2.71 -22.40 7.00
CA ALA A 123 -3.18 -22.51 8.38
C ALA A 123 -4.33 -23.52 8.51
N LEU A 124 -5.34 -23.47 7.64
CA LEU A 124 -6.47 -24.40 7.65
C LEU A 124 -6.06 -25.83 7.30
N ALA A 125 -5.08 -26.01 6.40
CA ALA A 125 -4.51 -27.31 6.07
C ALA A 125 -3.81 -27.94 7.29
N LYS A 126 -3.14 -27.12 8.12
CA LYS A 126 -2.46 -27.59 9.34
C LYS A 126 -3.44 -28.15 10.37
N VAL A 127 -4.69 -27.70 10.38
CA VAL A 127 -5.76 -28.19 11.28
C VAL A 127 -6.64 -29.25 10.61
N GLY A 128 -6.33 -29.66 9.36
CA GLY A 128 -7.13 -30.64 8.62
C GLY A 128 -8.52 -30.15 8.23
N LYS A 129 -8.77 -28.83 8.29
CA LYS A 129 -10.08 -28.23 7.95
C LYS A 129 -10.15 -27.72 6.52
N LEU A 130 -9.06 -27.77 5.75
CA LEU A 130 -9.04 -27.32 4.34
C LEU A 130 -10.02 -28.11 3.46
N ASP A 131 -10.01 -29.45 3.56
CA ASP A 131 -10.89 -30.31 2.77
C ASP A 131 -12.37 -30.04 3.06
N ALA A 132 -12.72 -29.71 4.30
CA ALA A 132 -14.08 -29.38 4.71
C ALA A 132 -14.63 -28.11 4.05
N VAL A 133 -13.76 -27.14 3.76
CA VAL A 133 -14.11 -25.88 3.09
C VAL A 133 -14.11 -26.02 1.58
N MET A 134 -13.24 -26.86 1.02
CA MET A 134 -13.18 -27.07 -0.43
C MET A 134 -14.23 -28.05 -0.95
N SER A 135 -14.69 -29.01 -0.13
CA SER A 135 -15.75 -29.95 -0.49
C SER A 135 -17.16 -29.37 -0.43
N THR A 136 -17.32 -28.12 0.04
CA THR A 136 -18.58 -27.37 -0.01
C THR A 136 -18.75 -26.54 -1.29
N ALA A 137 -17.78 -26.59 -2.22
CA ALA A 137 -17.98 -26.09 -3.56
C ALA A 137 -19.02 -26.98 -4.27
N PRO A 138 -20.15 -26.43 -4.78
CA PRO A 138 -21.00 -27.20 -5.67
C PRO A 138 -20.16 -27.60 -6.87
N THR A 139 -20.26 -28.87 -7.26
CA THR A 139 -19.74 -29.41 -8.51
C THR A 139 -20.01 -28.39 -9.61
N ARG A 140 -18.97 -27.72 -10.10
CA ARG A 140 -19.05 -27.01 -11.38
C ARG A 140 -19.21 -28.11 -12.43
N MET A 141 -20.47 -28.44 -12.70
CA MET A 141 -20.89 -29.22 -13.84
C MET A 141 -20.31 -28.51 -15.06
N ASN A 142 -19.33 -29.14 -15.71
CA ASN A 142 -18.87 -28.74 -17.03
C ASN A 142 -20.10 -28.64 -17.94
N SER A 143 -20.47 -27.43 -18.33
CA SER A 143 -21.37 -27.21 -19.46
C SER A 143 -20.68 -26.24 -20.42
N PRO A 144 -20.43 -26.64 -21.67
CA PRO A 144 -19.70 -25.84 -22.64
C PRO A 144 -20.63 -24.74 -23.17
N LEU A 145 -20.45 -23.51 -22.68
CA LEU A 145 -21.18 -22.33 -23.16
C LEU A 145 -20.39 -21.54 -24.22
N ASN A 146 -19.55 -22.22 -25.00
CA ASN A 146 -18.79 -21.61 -26.09
C ASN A 146 -19.46 -21.77 -27.47
N ASP A 147 -20.68 -22.31 -27.55
CA ASP A 147 -21.38 -22.60 -28.81
C ASP A 147 -22.46 -21.57 -29.20
N SER A 148 -22.66 -20.50 -28.42
CA SER A 148 -23.78 -19.55 -28.67
C SER A 148 -23.38 -18.17 -29.22
N LEU A 149 -22.09 -17.89 -29.47
CA LEU A 149 -21.64 -16.63 -30.09
C LEU A 149 -21.32 -16.77 -31.59
N SER A 150 -21.07 -18.00 -32.06
CA SER A 150 -20.73 -18.32 -33.46
C SER A 150 -21.94 -18.41 -34.40
N ALA A 151 -23.17 -18.28 -33.87
CA ALA A 151 -24.42 -18.43 -34.64
C ALA A 151 -25.09 -17.10 -35.02
N LEU A 152 -24.57 -15.93 -34.60
CA LEU A 152 -25.27 -14.64 -34.78
C LEU A 152 -24.53 -13.57 -35.60
N THR A 153 -23.27 -13.76 -36.00
CA THR A 153 -22.62 -12.85 -36.96
C THR A 153 -21.73 -13.63 -37.92
N GLY A 154 -22.38 -14.23 -38.91
CA GLY A 154 -21.68 -14.78 -40.06
C GLY A 154 -20.99 -13.68 -40.87
N GLY A 155 -19.69 -13.89 -41.12
CA GLY A 155 -19.12 -13.63 -42.43
C GLY A 155 -18.54 -12.24 -42.73
N LYS A 156 -17.20 -12.21 -42.71
CA LYS A 156 -16.30 -11.59 -43.71
C LYS A 156 -16.19 -10.06 -43.85
N ALA A 157 -14.91 -9.64 -43.84
CA ALA A 157 -14.21 -8.68 -44.70
C ALA A 157 -13.47 -7.63 -43.86
N GLU A 158 -12.17 -7.81 -43.58
CA GLU A 158 -11.03 -7.44 -44.43
C GLU A 158 -10.89 -5.91 -44.66
N VAL A 159 -9.91 -5.35 -43.95
CA VAL A 159 -8.86 -4.40 -44.37
C VAL A 159 -9.18 -3.50 -45.58
N VAL A 160 -8.99 -2.17 -45.43
CA VAL A 160 -8.07 -1.34 -46.25
C VAL A 160 -8.06 0.12 -45.77
N ARG A 161 -6.84 0.70 -45.85
CA ARG A 161 -6.43 2.07 -45.59
C ARG A 161 -6.87 3.06 -46.69
N SER A 162 -7.11 4.32 -46.30
CA SER A 162 -6.63 5.56 -46.97
C SER A 162 -7.16 6.74 -46.12
N ALA A 163 -6.36 7.65 -45.55
CA ALA A 163 -5.38 8.59 -46.11
C ALA A 163 -6.01 9.64 -47.06
N SER A 164 -6.21 10.86 -46.54
CA SER A 164 -5.60 12.11 -47.04
C SER A 164 -6.51 13.34 -46.94
N SER A 165 -5.94 14.41 -46.42
CA SER A 165 -6.00 15.81 -46.89
C SER A 165 -6.23 16.79 -45.72
N ALA A 166 -5.56 17.92 -45.59
CA ALA A 166 -4.34 18.47 -46.16
C ALA A 166 -3.97 19.67 -45.26
N ALA A 167 -2.68 19.88 -45.03
CA ALA A 167 -2.08 21.15 -44.56
C ALA A 167 -2.08 22.17 -45.74
N PRO A 168 -1.52 23.41 -45.71
CA PRO A 168 -0.49 23.96 -44.80
C PRO A 168 -0.66 25.47 -44.43
N ALA A 169 0.08 25.99 -43.44
CA ALA A 169 1.24 26.90 -43.58
C ALA A 169 1.05 28.03 -42.53
N SER A 170 2.01 28.72 -41.90
CA SER A 170 3.47 28.81 -41.94
C SER A 170 3.92 29.66 -40.72
N ILE A 171 5.11 29.35 -40.20
CA ILE A 171 5.93 29.94 -39.11
C ILE A 171 6.49 31.34 -39.57
N PRO A 172 7.30 32.18 -38.84
CA PRO A 172 7.67 32.39 -37.42
C PRO A 172 7.53 33.86 -36.91
N LYS A 173 7.69 34.12 -35.59
CA LYS A 173 8.75 35.02 -35.08
C LYS A 173 8.75 35.23 -33.56
N ALA A 174 9.97 35.19 -33.03
CA ALA A 174 10.55 36.05 -32.00
C ALA A 174 10.14 35.84 -30.53
N ALA A 175 11.08 35.25 -29.78
CA ALA A 175 11.35 35.63 -28.40
C ALA A 175 11.67 37.15 -28.32
N PRO A 176 11.42 37.78 -27.16
CA PRO A 176 12.55 37.98 -26.26
C PRO A 176 12.24 37.73 -24.78
N ALA A 177 13.26 37.19 -24.12
CA ALA A 177 13.72 37.44 -22.76
C ALA A 177 12.78 38.02 -21.68
N ALA A 178 12.70 37.23 -20.60
CA ALA A 178 12.87 37.62 -19.20
C ALA A 178 11.79 38.47 -18.52
N VAL A 179 11.00 37.81 -17.66
CA VAL A 179 10.76 38.31 -16.30
C VAL A 179 10.87 37.13 -15.33
N LYS A 180 11.77 37.29 -14.36
CA LYS A 180 12.01 36.43 -13.21
C LYS A 180 10.72 36.33 -12.38
N SER A 181 10.15 35.14 -12.26
CA SER A 181 9.29 34.80 -11.12
C SER A 181 10.10 33.89 -10.20
N ALA A 182 10.70 34.48 -9.18
CA ALA A 182 11.18 33.72 -8.03
C ALA A 182 10.01 32.88 -7.48
N PRO A 183 10.15 31.57 -7.26
CA PRO A 183 9.14 30.84 -6.51
C PRO A 183 9.18 31.29 -5.05
N PRO A 184 8.03 31.27 -4.36
CA PRO A 184 7.86 31.93 -3.08
C PRO A 184 8.75 31.30 -2.03
N THR A 185 9.50 32.12 -1.28
CA THR A 185 10.17 31.71 -0.05
C THR A 185 9.10 31.34 0.97
N GLY A 186 8.71 30.06 1.00
CA GLY A 186 7.61 29.62 1.86
C GLY A 186 7.59 28.12 2.03
N ARG A 187 8.02 27.69 3.23
CA ARG A 187 7.83 26.37 3.87
C ARG A 187 7.45 25.22 2.92
N GLY A 188 8.36 24.25 2.76
CA GLY A 188 8.08 22.97 2.09
C GLY A 188 8.61 22.85 0.66
N GLN A 189 9.63 23.63 0.30
CA GLN A 189 10.37 23.49 -0.95
C GLN A 189 11.73 22.85 -0.69
N GLY A 190 12.27 22.15 -1.70
CA GLY A 190 13.61 21.60 -1.68
C GLY A 190 14.16 21.40 -3.09
N GLN A 191 15.41 20.99 -3.19
CA GLN A 191 16.02 20.60 -4.45
C GLN A 191 16.32 19.11 -4.45
N LEU A 192 15.88 18.41 -5.49
CA LEU A 192 16.21 17.02 -5.73
C LEU A 192 17.39 16.96 -6.70
N ARG A 193 18.53 16.46 -6.22
CA ARG A 193 19.73 16.26 -7.03
C ARG A 193 19.78 14.82 -7.51
N LEU A 194 19.64 14.64 -8.81
CA LEU A 194 19.76 13.37 -9.52
C LEU A 194 21.10 13.33 -10.27
N PRO A 195 21.63 12.14 -10.61
CA PRO A 195 22.71 11.96 -11.57
C PRO A 195 22.43 12.68 -12.91
N SER A 196 21.16 12.71 -13.31
CA SER A 196 20.66 13.35 -14.52
C SER A 196 20.48 14.88 -14.42
N GLY A 197 20.60 15.48 -13.24
CA GLY A 197 20.47 16.93 -13.03
C GLY A 197 19.84 17.31 -11.70
N THR A 198 19.85 18.61 -11.37
CA THR A 198 19.18 19.11 -10.16
C THR A 198 17.84 19.75 -10.53
N GLN A 199 16.78 19.41 -9.80
CA GLN A 199 15.42 19.87 -10.07
C GLN A 199 14.76 20.38 -8.78
N SER A 200 14.02 21.48 -8.88
CA SER A 200 13.23 21.98 -7.75
C SER A 200 12.05 21.04 -7.48
N CYS A 201 11.80 20.76 -6.20
CA CYS A 201 10.74 19.87 -5.75
C CYS A 201 9.93 20.51 -4.62
N VAL A 202 8.66 20.15 -4.56
CA VAL A 202 7.77 20.52 -3.45
C VAL A 202 7.56 19.30 -2.58
N ILE A 203 7.72 19.47 -1.27
CA ILE A 203 7.60 18.38 -0.28
C ILE A 203 6.14 18.30 0.16
N LYS A 204 5.41 17.33 -0.38
CA LYS A 204 4.00 17.07 -0.08
C LYS A 204 3.84 16.35 1.25
N ALA A 205 4.73 15.41 1.54
CA ALA A 205 4.77 14.67 2.80
C ALA A 205 6.21 14.31 3.16
N LEU A 206 6.52 14.35 4.44
CA LEU A 206 7.84 14.01 4.98
C LEU A 206 7.67 13.09 6.19
N THR A 207 8.37 11.97 6.18
CA THR A 207 8.45 11.02 7.31
C THR A 207 9.91 10.77 7.65
N LEU A 208 10.19 9.97 8.68
CA LEU A 208 11.56 9.58 9.03
C LEU A 208 12.19 8.59 8.03
N LYS A 209 11.37 7.88 7.23
CA LYS A 209 11.84 6.83 6.30
C LYS A 209 11.76 7.25 4.83
N GLU A 210 10.84 8.15 4.49
CA GLU A 210 10.57 8.56 3.12
C GLU A 210 9.96 9.96 3.02
N ALA A 211 10.11 10.59 1.85
CA ALA A 211 9.49 11.85 1.47
C ALA A 211 8.69 11.68 0.16
N THR A 212 7.47 12.21 0.13
CA THR A 212 6.70 12.36 -1.10
C THR A 212 6.97 13.75 -1.67
N LEU A 213 7.57 13.77 -2.85
CA LEU A 213 7.97 14.97 -3.57
C LEU A 213 7.11 15.14 -4.81
N VAL A 214 6.87 16.39 -5.19
CA VAL A 214 6.27 16.74 -6.48
C VAL A 214 7.33 17.52 -7.26
N VAL A 215 7.68 17.03 -8.44
CA VAL A 215 8.66 17.65 -9.35
C VAL A 215 7.98 17.98 -10.66
N ARG A 216 8.46 19.03 -11.33
CA ARG A 216 8.00 19.33 -12.68
C ARG A 216 8.62 18.35 -13.67
N HIS A 217 7.83 17.87 -14.62
CA HIS A 217 8.30 17.09 -15.76
C HIS A 217 9.32 17.94 -16.54
N SER A 218 10.57 17.51 -16.49
CA SER A 218 11.69 18.09 -17.24
C SER A 218 12.17 17.09 -18.29
N GLU A 219 13.07 17.52 -19.18
CA GLU A 219 13.64 16.64 -20.21
C GLU A 219 14.31 15.38 -19.61
N ASN A 220 14.77 15.46 -18.36
CA ASN A 220 15.36 14.35 -17.61
C ASN A 220 14.35 13.80 -16.61
N VAL A 221 13.59 12.79 -17.05
CA VAL A 221 12.61 12.09 -16.20
C VAL A 221 13.35 11.26 -15.15
N PRO A 222 13.07 11.45 -13.85
CA PRO A 222 13.70 10.65 -12.79
C PRO A 222 13.33 9.17 -12.94
N GLN A 223 14.28 8.26 -12.73
CA GLN A 223 14.04 6.82 -12.84
C GLN A 223 13.87 6.16 -11.48
N VAL A 224 13.08 5.09 -11.43
CA VAL A 224 12.93 4.28 -10.22
C VAL A 224 14.27 3.58 -9.93
N LEU A 225 14.64 3.51 -8.64
CA LEU A 225 15.93 3.07 -8.11
C LEU A 225 17.13 3.99 -8.41
N GLU A 226 16.92 5.17 -8.97
CA GLU A 226 17.98 6.17 -9.13
C GLU A 226 18.40 6.73 -7.77
N SER A 227 19.72 6.81 -7.52
CA SER A 227 20.25 7.46 -6.31
C SER A 227 20.04 8.96 -6.41
N ALA A 228 19.62 9.58 -5.31
CA ALA A 228 19.32 11.00 -5.30
C ALA A 228 19.65 11.62 -3.95
N VAL A 229 19.96 12.92 -3.97
CA VAL A 229 20.18 13.71 -2.76
C VAL A 229 19.08 14.76 -2.68
N LEU A 230 18.34 14.75 -1.58
CA LEU A 230 17.31 15.73 -1.30
C LEU A 230 17.90 16.84 -0.43
N ASP A 231 18.01 18.03 -1.00
CA ASP A 231 18.42 19.25 -0.32
C ASP A 231 17.16 19.96 0.19
N LEU A 232 16.94 19.96 1.51
CA LEU A 232 15.81 20.64 2.15
C LEU A 232 16.21 22.07 2.53
N GLU A 233 15.51 23.07 1.99
CA GLU A 233 15.75 24.49 2.28
C GLU A 233 14.66 25.01 3.24
N GLN A 234 15.02 25.40 4.47
CA GLN A 234 14.06 25.98 5.42
C GLN A 234 14.57 27.21 6.17
N GLY A 235 13.89 28.34 5.92
CA GLY A 235 13.60 29.44 6.85
C GLY A 235 14.75 30.09 7.65
N GLU A 236 15.05 31.35 7.31
CA GLU A 236 15.91 32.38 7.95
C GLU A 236 17.36 32.02 8.31
N SER A 237 17.64 30.82 8.82
CA SER A 237 19.00 30.29 8.94
C SER A 237 19.26 29.44 7.71
N ASN A 238 20.26 29.79 6.91
CA ASN A 238 20.61 29.19 5.61
C ASN A 238 21.10 27.71 5.69
N GLU A 239 20.55 26.91 6.61
CA GLU A 239 20.88 25.51 6.84
C GLU A 239 20.14 24.62 5.84
N VAL A 240 20.89 24.11 4.87
CA VAL A 240 20.40 23.13 3.89
C VAL A 240 20.68 21.73 4.43
N ALA A 241 19.63 20.98 4.76
CA ALA A 241 19.79 19.59 5.15
C ALA A 241 19.84 18.69 3.90
N ARG A 242 21.00 18.06 3.71
CA ARG A 242 21.24 17.14 2.59
C ARG A 242 20.97 15.70 3.02
N LEU A 243 19.99 15.07 2.40
CA LEU A 243 19.54 13.73 2.73
C LEU A 243 19.80 12.80 1.54
N ASN A 244 20.58 11.75 1.77
CA ASN A 244 20.86 10.76 0.75
C ASN A 244 19.77 9.69 0.73
N GLY A 245 19.40 9.28 -0.49
CA GLY A 245 18.37 8.28 -0.69
C GLY A 245 18.31 7.81 -2.14
N TYR A 246 17.20 7.17 -2.47
CA TYR A 246 16.89 6.75 -3.83
C TYR A 246 15.41 6.95 -4.13
N LEU A 247 15.08 6.97 -5.42
CA LEU A 247 13.71 7.06 -5.88
C LEU A 247 13.04 5.69 -5.80
N HIS A 248 12.05 5.53 -4.93
CA HIS A 248 11.29 4.29 -4.80
C HIS A 248 10.20 4.16 -5.86
N SER A 249 9.57 5.28 -6.26
CA SER A 249 8.54 5.29 -7.31
C SER A 249 8.44 6.65 -7.97
N VAL A 250 8.07 6.66 -9.25
CA VAL A 250 7.77 7.87 -10.04
C VAL A 250 6.42 7.65 -10.71
N ALA A 251 5.49 8.59 -10.53
CA ALA A 251 4.15 8.52 -11.08
C ALA A 251 3.70 9.90 -11.57
N ALA A 252 2.76 9.96 -12.52
CA ALA A 252 2.11 11.21 -12.87
C ALA A 252 1.34 11.75 -11.66
N PHE A 253 1.49 13.05 -11.38
CA PHE A 253 0.74 13.70 -10.30
C PHE A 253 -0.74 13.84 -10.66
N GLU A 254 -1.05 14.16 -11.92
CA GLU A 254 -2.41 14.18 -12.45
C GLU A 254 -2.71 12.90 -13.24
N GLN A 255 -3.98 12.48 -13.24
CA GLN A 255 -4.47 11.35 -14.06
C GLN A 255 -4.69 11.78 -15.52
N LYS A 256 -3.68 12.42 -16.12
CA LYS A 256 -3.69 12.88 -17.51
C LYS A 256 -2.38 12.49 -18.18
N PRO A 257 -2.42 12.12 -19.47
CA PRO A 257 -1.22 11.79 -20.23
C PRO A 257 -0.26 12.99 -20.38
N ASP A 258 -0.80 14.22 -20.39
CA ASP A 258 -0.02 15.46 -20.55
C ASP A 258 0.36 16.12 -19.20
N SER A 259 0.49 15.34 -18.13
CA SER A 259 0.80 15.88 -16.79
C SER A 259 2.21 16.47 -16.73
N GLU A 260 2.30 17.79 -16.56
CA GLU A 260 3.57 18.49 -16.33
C GLU A 260 4.17 18.24 -14.94
N TRP A 261 3.48 17.51 -14.07
CA TRP A 261 3.91 17.25 -12.70
C TRP A 261 4.04 15.75 -12.44
N LEU A 262 5.12 15.37 -11.79
CA LEU A 262 5.42 14.01 -11.37
C LEU A 262 5.44 13.95 -9.85
N GLN A 263 4.76 12.95 -9.30
CA GLN A 263 4.88 12.57 -7.91
C GLN A 263 6.00 11.53 -7.78
N VAL A 264 6.99 11.83 -6.95
CA VAL A 264 8.16 10.99 -6.71
C VAL A 264 8.19 10.60 -5.24
N LEU A 265 8.36 9.31 -4.96
CA LEU A 265 8.59 8.82 -3.60
C LEU A 265 10.09 8.62 -3.40
N PHE A 266 10.67 9.42 -2.52
CA PHE A 266 12.08 9.39 -2.16
C PHE A 266 12.25 8.63 -0.85
N ARG A 267 13.11 7.61 -0.82
CA ARG A 267 13.38 6.82 0.39
C ARG A 267 14.76 7.09 0.92
N PHE A 268 14.84 7.42 2.22
CA PHE A 268 16.10 7.74 2.88
C PHE A 268 16.94 6.47 3.06
N VAL A 269 18.24 6.58 2.77
CA VAL A 269 19.24 5.53 3.03
C VAL A 269 20.20 5.94 4.15
N ASP A 270 20.31 7.24 4.42
CA ASP A 270 21.12 7.76 5.53
C ASP A 270 20.63 7.21 6.89
N GLN A 271 21.57 6.67 7.68
CA GLN A 271 21.35 6.23 9.06
C GLN A 271 21.93 7.23 10.08
N ASP A 272 22.27 8.44 9.64
CA ASP A 272 22.92 9.45 10.47
C ASP A 272 21.95 10.02 11.50
N ALA A 273 22.27 9.82 12.79
CA ALA A 273 21.45 10.27 13.91
C ALA A 273 21.21 11.79 13.91
N GLN A 274 22.18 12.60 13.44
CA GLN A 274 22.02 14.06 13.38
C GLN A 274 21.01 14.47 12.31
N LYS A 275 21.01 13.80 11.15
CA LYS A 275 20.05 14.04 10.07
C LYS A 275 18.65 13.58 10.44
N LEU A 276 18.54 12.46 11.18
CA LEU A 276 17.26 11.96 11.69
C LEU A 276 16.64 12.89 12.74
N ASP A 277 17.45 13.45 13.65
CA ASP A 277 16.98 14.44 14.62
C ASP A 277 16.52 15.73 13.92
N TYR A 278 17.24 16.18 12.90
CA TYR A 278 16.83 17.31 12.07
C TYR A 278 15.50 17.03 11.35
N LEU A 279 15.35 15.86 10.71
CA LEU A 279 14.10 15.42 10.08
C LEU A 279 12.93 15.38 11.07
N SER A 280 13.16 14.87 12.28
CA SER A 280 12.16 14.84 13.35
C SER A 280 11.69 16.26 13.71
N ARG A 281 12.63 17.21 13.86
CA ARG A 281 12.33 18.63 14.09
C ARG A 281 11.58 19.26 12.92
N LEU A 282 11.90 18.89 11.68
CA LEU A 282 11.19 19.39 10.50
C LEU A 282 9.74 18.90 10.44
N ILE A 283 9.52 17.62 10.71
CA ILE A 283 8.18 17.04 10.76
C ILE A 283 7.35 17.72 11.86
N ALA A 284 7.94 17.93 13.04
CA ALA A 284 7.29 18.64 14.14
C ALA A 284 6.94 20.10 13.81
N ARG A 285 7.71 20.76 12.93
CA ARG A 285 7.46 22.13 12.44
C ARG A 285 6.42 22.20 11.32
N GLY A 286 5.90 21.06 10.85
CA GLY A 286 4.81 21.01 9.88
C GLY A 286 5.21 21.47 8.48
N THR A 287 6.39 21.08 8.01
CA THR A 287 6.98 21.61 6.76
C THR A 287 6.48 20.93 5.49
N ALA A 288 5.59 19.96 5.63
CA ALA A 288 4.88 19.37 4.52
C ALA A 288 3.72 20.27 4.09
N GLN A 289 3.72 20.71 2.82
CA GLN A 289 2.57 21.38 2.24
C GLN A 289 1.49 20.33 1.95
N LYS A 290 0.57 20.13 2.90
CA LYS A 290 -0.54 19.17 2.77
C LYS A 290 -1.49 19.49 1.60
N HIS A 291 -1.49 20.72 1.11
CA HIS A 291 -2.30 21.17 -0.02
C HIS A 291 -1.42 21.93 -1.02
N PHE A 292 -0.90 21.24 -2.04
CA PHE A 292 -0.30 21.87 -3.21
C PHE A 292 -1.31 21.81 -4.36
N ILE A 293 -1.74 22.96 -4.85
CA ILE A 293 -2.59 23.11 -6.03
C ILE A 293 -1.71 23.74 -7.11
N PRO A 294 -1.35 23.03 -8.20
CA PRO A 294 -0.60 23.64 -9.28
C PRO A 294 -1.45 24.72 -9.97
N GLY A 295 -0.95 25.95 -10.04
CA GLY A 295 -1.53 27.04 -10.83
C GLY A 295 -2.41 28.08 -10.08
N ALA A 296 -2.28 28.21 -8.76
CA ALA A 296 -2.84 29.34 -8.02
C ALA A 296 -1.77 30.40 -7.69
#